data_AF-A0A3S4NV02-F1
#
_entry.id   AF-A0A3S4NV02-F1
#
_cell.length_a   1.000
_cell.length_b   1.000
_cell.length_c   1.000
_cell.angle_alpha   90.00
_cell.angle_beta   90.00
_cell.angle_gamma   90.00
#
_symmetry.space_group_name_H-M   'P 1'
#
loop_
_entity.id
_entity.type
_entity.pdbx_description
1 polymer ?
#
loop_
_entity_poly.entity_id
_entity_poly.type
_entity_poly.pdbx_seq_one_letter_code
_entity_poly.pdbx_strand_id
1 'polypeptide(L)'
;MMATFLNKLGLIAWFSGTLEDGISHLGIGWVGASALLMLAYLYAHYMFASTTAHITAMFGAFYAAGIALGAPPMLFALLMAAASSIMMTLTHYATGTSPVIFGSGYTTLGEWWKAGFIMSVVNIIVFVLIGGMWWKILGHW
;
A
#
# COMPACT_ATOMS: atom_id res chain seq x y z
N MET A 1 10.53 17.21 4.82
CA MET A 1 11.11 15.94 4.32
C MET A 1 10.83 15.81 2.82
N MET A 2 11.53 14.93 2.09
CA MET A 2 11.31 14.73 0.65
C MET A 2 9.84 14.45 0.30
N ALA A 3 9.14 13.65 1.12
CA ALA A 3 7.70 13.40 1.01
C ALA A 3 6.83 14.68 1.00
N THR A 4 7.21 15.70 1.77
CA THR A 4 6.51 16.99 1.79
C THR A 4 6.61 17.68 0.42
N PHE A 5 7.75 17.59 -0.25
CA PHE A 5 7.93 18.17 -1.58
C PHE A 5 7.24 17.34 -2.67
N LEU A 6 7.24 16.01 -2.58
CA LEU A 6 6.46 15.15 -3.52
C LEU A 6 4.98 15.54 -3.51
N ASN A 7 4.44 15.85 -2.34
CA ASN A 7 3.05 16.29 -2.20
C ASN A 7 2.88 17.75 -2.66
N LYS A 8 3.74 18.69 -2.21
CA LYS A 8 3.68 20.11 -2.60
C LYS A 8 3.88 20.36 -4.09
N LEU A 9 4.72 19.57 -4.77
CA LEU A 9 4.98 19.67 -6.20
C LEU A 9 3.91 18.96 -7.04
N GLY A 10 2.90 18.35 -6.41
CA GLY A 10 1.77 17.73 -7.10
C GLY A 10 2.03 16.35 -7.67
N LEU A 11 3.22 15.77 -7.49
CA LEU A 11 3.56 14.45 -8.06
C LEU A 11 2.58 13.36 -7.57
N ILE A 12 2.25 13.35 -6.28
CA ILE A 12 1.37 12.32 -5.74
C ILE A 12 -0.07 12.47 -6.22
N ALA A 13 -0.57 13.72 -6.28
CA ALA A 13 -1.90 14.00 -6.80
C ALA A 13 -1.99 13.61 -8.28
N TRP A 14 -0.98 13.97 -9.08
CA TRP A 14 -0.89 13.56 -10.49
C TRP A 14 -0.83 12.04 -10.64
N PHE A 15 -0.02 11.34 -9.84
CA PHE A 15 0.16 9.90 -9.94
C PHE A 15 -1.11 9.12 -9.57
N SER A 16 -1.74 9.49 -8.44
CA SER A 16 -3.00 8.88 -8.01
C SER A 16 -4.14 9.16 -8.98
N GLY A 17 -4.26 10.39 -9.50
CA GLY A 17 -5.26 10.74 -10.51
C GLY A 17 -5.04 9.99 -11.83
N THR A 18 -3.79 9.85 -12.28
CA THR A 18 -3.48 9.06 -13.50
C THR A 18 -3.87 7.59 -13.33
N LEU A 19 -3.65 7.02 -12.15
CA LEU A 19 -4.09 5.66 -11.83
C LEU A 19 -5.62 5.55 -11.76
N GLU A 20 -6.28 6.51 -11.11
CA GLU A 20 -7.74 6.60 -11.03
C GLU A 20 -8.37 6.64 -12.43
N ASP A 21 -7.93 7.57 -13.26
CA ASP A 21 -8.40 7.75 -14.64
C ASP A 21 -8.18 6.47 -15.45
N GLY A 22 -6.96 5.91 -15.40
CA GLY A 22 -6.62 4.68 -16.10
C GLY A 22 -7.49 3.48 -15.66
N ILE A 23 -7.75 3.35 -14.35
CA ILE A 23 -8.58 2.28 -13.80
C ILE A 23 -10.05 2.46 -14.18
N SER A 24 -10.55 3.70 -14.20
CA SER A 24 -11.95 3.99 -14.56
C SER A 24 -12.32 3.47 -15.96
N HIS A 25 -11.36 3.49 -16.89
CA HIS A 25 -11.55 3.01 -18.26
C HIS A 25 -11.51 1.49 -18.41
N LEU A 26 -11.10 0.74 -17.39
CA LEU A 26 -11.07 -0.72 -17.43
C LEU A 26 -12.46 -1.35 -17.27
N GLY A 27 -13.47 -0.58 -16.87
CA GLY A 27 -14.82 -1.08 -16.64
C GLY A 27 -14.91 -2.09 -15.49
N ILE A 28 -13.90 -2.13 -14.61
CA ILE A 28 -13.87 -3.01 -13.45
C ILE A 28 -14.65 -2.37 -12.29
N GLY A 29 -15.39 -3.19 -11.55
CA GLY A 29 -16.11 -2.72 -10.36
C GLY A 29 -15.17 -2.22 -9.26
N TRP A 30 -15.74 -1.56 -8.25
CA TRP A 30 -14.99 -0.95 -7.13
C TRP A 30 -14.01 -1.91 -6.45
N VAL A 31 -14.32 -3.21 -6.40
CA VAL A 31 -13.42 -4.24 -5.83
C VAL A 31 -12.10 -4.31 -6.59
N GLY A 32 -12.16 -4.42 -7.93
CA GLY A 32 -10.98 -4.48 -8.78
C GLY A 32 -10.20 -3.17 -8.76
N ALA A 33 -10.92 -2.05 -8.80
CA ALA A 33 -10.33 -0.72 -8.69
C ALA A 33 -9.56 -0.51 -7.36
N SER A 34 -10.20 -0.85 -6.24
CA SER A 34 -9.60 -0.78 -4.90
C SER A 34 -8.37 -1.68 -4.79
N ALA A 35 -8.42 -2.88 -5.36
CA ALA A 35 -7.30 -3.81 -5.36
C ALA A 35 -6.10 -3.23 -6.13
N LEU A 36 -6.31 -2.70 -7.33
CA LEU A 36 -5.23 -2.10 -8.13
C LEU A 36 -4.61 -0.88 -7.42
N LEU A 37 -5.43 0.01 -6.86
CA LEU A 37 -4.94 1.16 -6.10
C LEU A 37 -4.15 0.75 -4.85
N MET A 38 -4.66 -0.21 -4.08
CA MET A 38 -3.99 -0.72 -2.88
C MET A 38 -2.64 -1.37 -3.24
N LEU A 39 -2.59 -2.16 -4.32
CA LEU A 39 -1.34 -2.78 -4.79
C LEU A 39 -0.35 -1.72 -5.28
N ALA A 40 -0.81 -0.73 -6.05
CA ALA A 40 0.05 0.38 -6.49
C ALA A 40 0.60 1.18 -5.30
N TYR A 41 -0.22 1.46 -4.30
CA TYR A 41 0.20 2.07 -3.04
C TYR A 41 1.28 1.22 -2.34
N LEU A 42 0.98 -0.05 -2.07
CA LEU A 42 1.89 -0.97 -1.36
C LEU A 42 3.24 -1.09 -2.07
N TYR A 43 3.24 -1.32 -3.38
CA TYR A 43 4.47 -1.54 -4.14
C TYR A 43 5.22 -0.26 -4.48
N ALA A 44 4.58 0.91 -4.41
CA ALA A 44 5.31 2.18 -4.48
C ALA A 44 6.33 2.31 -3.34
N HIS A 45 6.19 1.54 -2.25
CA HIS A 45 7.12 1.58 -1.13
C HIS A 45 8.55 1.13 -1.50
N TYR A 46 8.75 0.42 -2.61
CA TYR A 46 10.10 0.17 -3.12
C TYR A 46 10.88 1.48 -3.39
N MET A 47 10.18 2.60 -3.63
CA MET A 47 10.78 3.92 -3.84
C MET A 47 10.96 4.74 -2.55
N PHE A 48 10.56 4.20 -1.40
CA PHE A 48 10.61 4.90 -0.11
C PHE A 48 11.45 4.13 0.91
N ALA A 49 12.32 4.84 1.63
CA ALA A 49 13.06 4.30 2.77
C ALA A 49 12.39 4.59 4.13
N SER A 50 11.16 5.09 4.12
CA SER A 50 10.44 5.46 5.33
C SER A 50 8.94 5.25 5.16
N THR A 51 8.35 4.47 6.07
CA THR A 51 6.89 4.26 6.14
C THR A 51 6.14 5.56 6.41
N THR A 52 6.60 6.36 7.37
CA THR A 52 5.99 7.66 7.68
C THR A 52 6.01 8.59 6.48
N ALA A 53 7.12 8.64 5.74
CA ALA A 53 7.22 9.44 4.53
C ALA A 53 6.26 8.96 3.44
N HIS A 54 6.18 7.65 3.22
CA HIS A 54 5.26 7.04 2.26
C HIS A 54 3.80 7.34 2.63
N ILE A 55 3.37 7.04 3.87
CA ILE A 55 1.98 7.22 4.32
C ILE A 55 1.58 8.69 4.23
N THR A 56 2.41 9.60 4.73
CA THR A 56 2.17 11.05 4.68
C THR A 56 2.05 11.57 3.24
N ALA A 57 2.81 10.99 2.31
CA ALA A 57 2.75 11.38 0.91
C ALA A 57 1.49 10.83 0.22
N MET A 58 1.26 9.52 0.32
CA MET A 58 0.40 8.79 -0.61
C MET A 58 -0.96 8.38 -0.06
N PHE A 59 -1.11 8.17 1.25
CA PHE A 59 -2.31 7.54 1.81
C PHE A 59 -3.58 8.32 1.47
N GLY A 60 -3.58 9.62 1.74
CA GLY A 60 -4.77 10.46 1.52
C GLY A 60 -5.21 10.51 0.06
N ALA A 61 -4.26 10.64 -0.87
CA ALA A 61 -4.55 10.73 -2.30
C ALA A 61 -5.08 9.40 -2.86
N PHE A 62 -4.46 8.28 -2.50
CA PHE A 62 -4.90 6.94 -2.93
C PHE A 62 -6.25 6.56 -2.30
N TYR A 63 -6.44 6.92 -1.03
CA TYR A 63 -7.73 6.73 -0.36
C TYR A 63 -8.83 7.50 -1.09
N ALA A 64 -8.63 8.80 -1.37
CA ALA A 64 -9.59 9.62 -2.10
C ALA A 64 -9.92 9.05 -3.49
N ALA A 65 -8.92 8.61 -4.25
CA ALA A 65 -9.10 7.97 -5.55
C ALA A 65 -9.97 6.70 -5.46
N GLY A 66 -9.75 5.87 -4.43
CA GLY A 66 -10.58 4.67 -4.23
C GLY A 66 -12.04 5.01 -3.91
N ILE A 67 -12.28 6.07 -3.13
CA ILE A 67 -13.65 6.54 -2.86
C ILE A 67 -14.31 7.05 -4.15
N ALA A 68 -13.57 7.78 -5.01
CA ALA A 68 -14.07 8.24 -6.30
C ALA A 68 -14.45 7.08 -7.23
N LEU A 69 -13.73 5.95 -7.15
CA LEU A 69 -14.02 4.71 -7.86
C LEU A 69 -15.10 3.83 -7.18
N GLY A 70 -15.75 4.33 -6.13
CA GLY A 70 -16.91 3.70 -5.49
C GLY A 70 -16.58 2.70 -4.37
N ALA A 71 -15.37 2.71 -3.83
CA ALA A 71 -15.02 1.85 -2.70
C ALA A 71 -15.80 2.25 -1.42
N PRO A 72 -16.32 1.28 -0.64
CA PRO A 72 -16.92 1.57 0.67
C PRO A 72 -15.88 2.22 1.60
N PRO A 73 -16.14 3.42 2.17
CA PRO A 73 -15.10 4.21 2.84
C PRO A 73 -14.38 3.49 3.97
N MET A 74 -15.13 2.88 4.88
CA MET A 74 -14.54 2.18 6.03
C MET A 74 -13.73 0.95 5.60
N LEU A 75 -14.26 0.14 4.69
CA LEU A 75 -13.54 -1.04 4.17
C LEU A 75 -12.22 -0.64 3.52
N PHE A 76 -12.24 0.38 2.67
CA PHE A 76 -11.04 0.79 1.96
C PHE A 76 -10.02 1.44 2.89
N ALA A 77 -10.47 2.19 3.89
CA ALA A 77 -9.59 2.72 4.93
C ALA A 77 -8.86 1.60 5.69
N LEU A 78 -9.57 0.53 6.05
CA LEU A 78 -9.00 -0.64 6.73
C LEU A 78 -8.01 -1.41 5.83
N LEU A 79 -8.32 -1.57 4.55
CA LEU A 79 -7.42 -2.20 3.57
C LEU A 79 -6.14 -1.36 3.36
N MET A 80 -6.27 -0.03 3.24
CA MET A 80 -5.14 0.87 3.09
C MET A 80 -4.28 0.93 4.36
N ALA A 81 -4.91 0.87 5.54
CA ALA A 81 -4.20 0.76 6.81
C ALA A 81 -3.41 -0.54 6.90
N ALA A 82 -4.01 -1.68 6.51
CA ALA A 82 -3.31 -2.95 6.42
C ALA A 82 -2.14 -2.89 5.43
N ALA A 83 -2.34 -2.35 4.22
CA ALA A 83 -1.29 -2.17 3.23
C ALA A 83 -0.11 -1.33 3.75
N SER A 84 -0.40 -0.31 4.57
CA SER A 84 0.61 0.54 5.23
C SER A 84 1.50 -0.24 6.21
N SER A 85 0.99 -1.33 6.79
CA SER A 85 1.78 -2.26 7.61
C SER A 85 2.48 -3.32 6.76
N ILE A 86 1.80 -3.87 5.75
CA ILE A 86 2.35 -4.95 4.91
C ILE A 86 3.56 -4.47 4.09
N MET A 87 3.57 -3.21 3.62
CA MET A 87 4.70 -2.67 2.86
C MET A 87 6.04 -2.71 3.62
N MET A 88 6.01 -2.81 4.95
CA MET A 88 7.21 -2.94 5.80
C MET A 88 8.01 -4.23 5.53
N THR A 89 7.41 -5.24 4.90
CA THR A 89 8.10 -6.51 4.61
C THR A 89 8.94 -6.48 3.34
N LEU A 90 8.77 -5.48 2.47
CA LEU A 90 9.22 -5.55 1.08
C LEU A 90 10.74 -5.44 0.90
N THR A 91 11.38 -4.48 1.56
CA THR A 91 12.79 -4.15 1.35
C THR A 91 13.57 -4.13 2.64
N HIS A 92 14.89 -4.32 2.53
CA HIS A 92 15.81 -4.24 3.67
C HIS A 92 15.93 -2.80 4.24
N TYR A 93 15.31 -1.81 3.60
CA TYR A 93 15.25 -0.42 4.04
C TYR A 93 13.82 0.08 4.31
N ALA A 94 12.81 -0.81 4.29
CA ALA A 94 11.41 -0.41 4.43
C ALA A 94 11.12 0.28 5.78
N THR A 95 11.86 -0.09 6.82
CA THR A 95 11.71 0.43 8.18
C THR A 95 13.07 0.81 8.77
N GLY A 96 13.09 1.48 9.92
CA GLY A 96 14.34 1.78 10.64
C GLY A 96 15.07 0.54 11.16
N THR A 97 14.34 -0.55 11.46
CA THR A 97 14.95 -1.80 11.97
C THR A 97 15.44 -2.71 10.85
N SER A 98 14.87 -2.62 9.65
CA SER A 98 15.23 -3.51 8.53
C SER A 98 16.73 -3.45 8.17
N PRO A 99 17.40 -2.27 8.06
CA PRO A 99 18.82 -2.21 7.75
C PRO A 99 19.70 -2.78 8.85
N VAL A 100 19.28 -2.66 10.12
CA VAL A 100 20.00 -3.20 11.28
C VAL A 100 20.01 -4.73 11.20
N ILE A 101 18.86 -5.33 10.91
CA ILE A 101 18.73 -6.78 10.76
C ILE A 101 19.48 -7.25 9.52
N PHE A 102 19.31 -6.58 8.37
CA PHE A 102 20.02 -6.94 7.14
C PHE A 102 21.54 -6.84 7.28
N GLY A 103 22.02 -5.82 8.00
CA GLY A 103 23.44 -5.59 8.28
C GLY A 103 24.10 -6.66 9.17
N SER A 104 23.33 -7.57 9.77
CA SER A 104 23.87 -8.72 10.52
C SER A 104 24.54 -9.77 9.64
N GLY A 105 24.29 -9.75 8.32
CA GLY A 105 24.93 -10.66 7.36
C GLY A 105 24.32 -12.07 7.30
N TYR A 106 23.21 -12.35 7.98
CA TYR A 106 22.54 -13.66 7.94
C TYR A 106 21.77 -13.97 6.65
N THR A 107 21.51 -12.96 5.81
CA THR A 107 20.71 -13.11 4.57
C THR A 107 21.29 -12.27 3.45
N THR A 108 21.20 -12.77 2.22
CA THR A 108 21.51 -11.99 1.01
C THR A 108 20.37 -11.04 0.64
N LEU A 109 20.67 -10.06 -0.22
CA LEU A 109 19.67 -9.13 -0.76
C LEU A 109 18.53 -9.87 -1.48
N GLY A 110 18.88 -10.89 -2.29
CA GLY A 110 17.92 -11.67 -3.06
C GLY A 110 16.98 -12.49 -2.18
N GLU A 111 17.50 -13.11 -1.11
CA GLU A 111 16.68 -13.84 -0.14
C GLU A 111 15.71 -12.91 0.59
N TRP A 112 16.19 -11.74 1.03
CA TRP A 112 15.34 -10.75 1.69
C TRP A 112 14.19 -10.31 0.79
N TRP A 113 14.48 -9.94 -0.45
CA TRP A 113 13.47 -9.41 -1.37
C TRP A 113 12.49 -10.50 -1.82
N LYS A 114 12.97 -11.73 -2.03
CA LYS A 114 12.09 -12.87 -2.33
C LYS A 114 11.15 -13.18 -1.16
N ALA A 115 11.68 -13.23 0.06
CA ALA A 115 10.87 -13.43 1.26
C ALA A 115 9.88 -12.27 1.45
N GLY A 116 10.33 -11.03 1.27
CA GLY A 116 9.50 -9.83 1.39
C GLY A 116 8.30 -9.81 0.44
N PHE A 117 8.52 -10.19 -0.82
CA PHE A 117 7.44 -10.34 -1.82
C PHE A 117 6.48 -11.50 -1.51
N ILE A 118 7.00 -12.66 -1.10
CA ILE A 118 6.13 -13.78 -0.70
C ILE A 118 5.27 -13.37 0.50
N MET A 119 5.87 -12.72 1.49
CA MET A 119 5.16 -12.26 2.68
C MET A 119 4.14 -11.17 2.37
N SER A 120 4.40 -10.26 1.41
CA SER A 120 3.37 -9.27 1.03
C SER A 120 2.13 -9.94 0.46
N VAL A 121 2.29 -10.91 -0.43
CA VAL A 121 1.18 -11.67 -1.02
C VAL A 121 0.40 -12.45 0.04
N VAL A 122 1.10 -13.18 0.91
CA VAL A 122 0.47 -13.95 2.00
C VAL A 122 -0.33 -13.04 2.92
N ASN A 123 0.25 -11.91 3.35
CA ASN A 123 -0.43 -10.98 4.24
C ASN A 123 -1.63 -10.30 3.57
N ILE A 124 -1.53 -9.95 2.28
CA ILE A 124 -2.67 -9.40 1.53
C ILE A 124 -3.83 -10.41 1.53
N ILE A 125 -3.57 -11.68 1.23
CA ILE A 125 -4.60 -12.73 1.23
C ILE A 125 -5.24 -12.86 2.62
N VAL A 126 -4.43 -12.86 3.68
CA VAL A 126 -4.91 -12.93 5.06
C VAL A 126 -5.81 -11.73 5.39
N PHE A 127 -5.37 -10.50 5.11
CA PHE A 127 -6.14 -9.30 5.44
C PHE A 127 -7.42 -9.16 4.59
N VAL A 128 -7.38 -9.55 3.31
CA VAL A 128 -8.57 -9.50 2.45
C VAL A 128 -9.58 -10.56 2.85
N LEU A 129 -9.16 -11.80 3.11
CA LEU A 129 -10.07 -12.90 3.41
C LEU A 129 -10.50 -12.90 4.88
N ILE A 130 -9.53 -13.03 5.80
CA ILE A 130 -9.81 -13.14 7.24
C ILE A 130 -10.19 -11.76 7.79
N GLY A 131 -9.42 -10.72 7.45
CA GLY A 131 -9.74 -9.35 7.85
C GLY A 131 -11.07 -8.88 7.27
N GLY A 132 -11.30 -9.08 5.96
CA GLY A 132 -12.58 -8.74 5.31
C GLY A 132 -13.80 -9.43 5.93
N MET A 133 -13.68 -10.72 6.27
CA MET A 133 -14.73 -11.45 6.98
C MET A 133 -14.96 -10.91 8.39
N TRP A 134 -13.89 -10.63 9.12
CA TRP A 134 -13.98 -10.05 10.46
C TRP A 134 -14.64 -8.67 10.45
N TRP A 135 -14.26 -7.79 9.53
CA TRP A 135 -14.87 -6.47 9.38
C TRP A 135 -16.32 -6.52 8.94
N LYS A 136 -16.70 -7.53 8.14
CA LYS A 136 -18.11 -7.82 7.80
C LYS A 136 -18.92 -8.11 9.06
N ILE A 137 -18.41 -8.98 9.94
CA ILE A 137 -19.07 -9.38 11.20
C ILE A 137 -19.25 -8.17 12.12
N LEU A 138 -18.26 -7.26 12.15
CA LEU A 138 -18.32 -6.03 12.94
C LEU A 138 -19.24 -4.93 12.34
N GLY A 139 -19.81 -5.15 11.15
CA GLY A 139 -20.64 -4.15 10.48
C GLY A 139 -19.84 -2.97 9.89
N HIS A 140 -18.55 -3.17 9.63
CA HIS A 140 -17.68 -2.16 9.01
C HIS A 140 -17.74 -2.17 7.48
N TRP A 141 -18.48 -3.09 6.85
CA TRP A 141 -18.91 -3.03 5.45
C TRP A 141 -19.98 -4.09 5.07
#